data_AF-A0A7X0TYS6-F1
#
_entry.id   AF-A0A7X0TYS6-F1
#
_cell.length_a   1.000
_cell.length_b   1.000
_cell.length_c   1.000
_cell.angle_alpha   90.00
_cell.angle_beta   90.00
_cell.angle_gamma   90.00
#
_symmetry.space_group_name_H-M   'P 1'
#
loop_
_entity.id
_entity.type
_entity.pdbx_description
1 polymer ?
#
loop_
_entity_poly.entity_id
_entity_poly.type
_entity_poly.pdbx_seq_one_letter_code
_entity_poly.pdbx_strand_id
1 'polypeptide(L)'
;MHDGFESRESWPFECLRCLYVWEEDYVVRHLTDEHGNEAEIWLTSGMPVQPPWSGTSCPACGAFHLTSFPAGYLARHPELTAAPDPVPLAQVPVVPVKDIVPPVARAPLPRRLLIAVGLPVVAFVGYELYQYVLSPIGHHH
;
A
#
# COMPACT_ATOMS: atom_id res chain seq x y z
N MET A 1 23.47 31.70 -19.76
CA MET A 1 23.99 30.31 -19.89
C MET A 1 23.13 29.48 -18.96
N HIS A 2 22.36 28.52 -19.46
CA HIS A 2 21.50 27.71 -18.59
C HIS A 2 22.40 26.71 -17.86
N ASP A 3 22.66 26.96 -16.59
CA ASP A 3 23.30 25.97 -15.74
C ASP A 3 22.26 24.88 -15.48
N GLY A 4 22.59 23.67 -15.90
CA GLY A 4 21.69 22.54 -15.82
C GLY A 4 22.47 21.24 -15.75
N PHE A 5 21.88 20.25 -15.08
CA PHE A 5 22.45 18.91 -14.98
C PHE A 5 21.38 17.87 -15.34
N GLU A 6 21.84 16.69 -15.72
CA GLU A 6 20.98 15.54 -15.97
C GLU A 6 21.05 14.57 -14.80
N SER A 7 19.89 14.09 -14.35
CA SER A 7 19.78 12.93 -13.46
C SER A 7 19.09 11.78 -14.20
N ARG A 8 19.34 10.56 -13.73
CA ARG A 8 18.65 9.35 -14.19
C ARG A 8 17.77 8.82 -13.08
N GLU A 9 16.54 8.51 -13.40
CA GLU A 9 15.55 7.99 -12.47
C GLU A 9 14.88 6.76 -13.05
N SER A 10 14.78 5.71 -12.24
CA SER A 10 14.15 4.46 -12.63
C SER A 10 12.82 4.34 -11.89
N TRP A 11 11.74 4.20 -12.64
CA TRP A 11 10.37 4.25 -12.12
C TRP A 11 9.69 2.90 -12.35
N PRO A 12 9.52 2.11 -11.27
CA PRO A 12 8.77 0.86 -11.32
C PRO A 12 7.26 1.11 -11.22
N PHE A 13 6.49 0.45 -12.07
CA PHE A 13 5.03 0.54 -12.14
C PHE A 13 4.36 -0.83 -12.02
N GLU A 14 3.16 -0.84 -11.46
CA GLU A 14 2.23 -1.96 -11.51
C GLU A 14 0.88 -1.49 -12.04
N CYS A 15 0.33 -2.23 -13.00
CA CYS A 15 -1.02 -1.98 -13.49
C CYS A 15 -2.07 -2.59 -12.56
N LEU A 16 -2.93 -1.75 -11.99
CA LEU A 16 -4.01 -2.21 -11.12
C LEU A 16 -5.17 -2.88 -11.89
N ARG A 17 -5.09 -2.96 -13.22
CA ARG A 17 -6.07 -3.68 -14.07
C ARG A 17 -5.60 -5.08 -14.46
N CYS A 18 -4.37 -5.24 -14.94
CA CYS A 18 -3.86 -6.52 -15.44
C CYS A 18 -2.68 -7.08 -14.64
N LEU A 19 -2.25 -6.38 -13.58
CA LEU A 19 -1.12 -6.75 -12.71
C LEU A 19 0.22 -6.88 -13.44
N TYR A 20 0.32 -6.30 -14.64
CA TYR A 20 1.59 -6.22 -15.34
C TYR A 20 2.52 -5.24 -14.61
N VAL A 21 3.73 -5.70 -14.32
CA VAL A 21 4.77 -4.95 -13.63
C VAL A 21 5.91 -4.67 -14.61
N TRP A 22 6.39 -3.43 -14.64
CA TRP A 22 7.52 -3.03 -15.47
C TRP A 22 8.30 -1.89 -14.82
N GLU A 23 9.50 -1.65 -15.32
CA GLU A 23 10.35 -0.53 -14.93
C GLU A 23 10.64 0.32 -16.16
N GLU A 24 10.69 1.64 -15.99
CA GLU A 24 11.04 2.57 -17.05
C GLU A 24 12.07 3.58 -16.57
N ASP A 25 13.10 3.79 -17.40
CA ASP A 25 14.20 4.70 -17.11
C ASP A 25 13.95 6.07 -17.75
N TYR A 26 13.98 7.10 -16.92
CA TYR A 26 13.85 8.50 -17.30
C TYR A 26 15.18 9.22 -17.14
N VAL A 27 15.43 10.17 -18.04
CA VAL A 27 16.45 11.21 -17.85
C VAL A 27 15.74 12.51 -17.54
N VAL A 28 16.10 13.14 -16.43
CA VAL A 28 15.53 14.43 -16.01
C VAL A 28 16.59 15.50 -16.22
N ARG A 29 16.31 16.44 -17.12
CA ARG A 29 17.12 17.65 -17.31
C ARG A 29 16.63 18.73 -16.37
N HIS A 30 17.48 19.08 -15.42
CA HIS A 30 17.28 20.21 -14.50
C HIS A 30 17.84 21.45 -15.15
N LEU A 31 17.00 22.48 -15.32
CA LEU A 31 17.37 23.74 -15.94
C LEU A 31 17.10 24.87 -14.94
N THR A 32 18.06 25.76 -14.76
CA THR A 32 17.85 27.01 -14.04
C THR A 32 17.99 28.17 -15.02
N ASP A 33 16.99 29.04 -15.09
CA ASP A 33 17.06 30.25 -15.91
C ASP A 33 17.86 31.38 -15.23
N GLU A 34 18.10 32.48 -15.95
CA GLU A 34 18.87 33.62 -15.44
C GLU A 34 18.16 34.40 -14.31
N HIS A 35 16.88 34.13 -14.08
CA HIS A 35 16.08 34.68 -12.98
C HIS A 35 15.98 33.73 -11.78
N GLY A 36 16.60 32.55 -11.84
CA GLY A 36 16.56 31.54 -10.80
C GLY A 36 15.29 30.67 -10.81
N ASN A 37 14.52 30.66 -11.90
CA ASN A 37 13.40 29.73 -12.05
C ASN A 37 13.92 28.35 -12.45
N GLU A 38 13.45 27.33 -11.74
CA GLU A 38 13.77 25.93 -12.02
C GLU A 38 12.73 25.31 -12.96
N ALA A 39 13.20 24.53 -13.92
CA ALA A 39 12.36 23.74 -14.82
C ALA A 39 12.97 22.35 -15.02
N GLU A 40 12.10 21.36 -15.14
CA GLU A 40 12.49 19.97 -15.42
C GLU A 40 11.96 19.53 -16.78
N ILE A 41 12.83 18.89 -17.57
CA ILE A 41 12.43 18.21 -18.80
C ILE A 41 12.66 16.71 -18.62
N TRP A 42 11.56 15.96 -18.66
CA TRP A 42 11.55 14.51 -18.55
C TRP A 42 11.74 13.88 -19.93
N LEU A 43 12.63 12.91 -20.04
CA LEU A 43 13.00 12.27 -21.30
C LEU A 43 12.96 10.76 -21.15
N THR A 44 12.40 10.08 -22.15
CA THR A 44 12.61 8.64 -22.35
C THR A 44 13.22 8.42 -23.72
N SER A 45 14.25 7.58 -23.83
CA SER A 45 14.95 7.35 -25.10
C SER A 45 15.38 8.64 -25.83
N GLY A 46 15.68 9.70 -25.08
CA GLY A 46 16.04 11.02 -25.60
C GLY A 46 14.88 11.89 -26.10
N MET A 47 13.64 11.41 -26.06
CA MET A 47 12.45 12.15 -26.45
C MET A 47 11.73 12.76 -25.23
N PRO A 48 11.27 14.03 -25.30
CA PRO A 48 10.49 14.64 -24.23
C PRO A 48 9.19 13.90 -23.96
N VAL A 49 8.95 13.58 -22.69
CA VAL A 49 7.75 12.90 -22.20
C VAL A 49 7.18 13.66 -21.02
N GLN A 50 5.96 13.29 -20.62
CA GLN A 50 5.39 13.77 -19.38
C GLN A 50 6.11 13.13 -18.18
N PRO A 51 6.12 13.79 -17.01
CA PRO A 51 6.59 13.17 -15.78
C PRO A 51 5.83 11.86 -15.49
N PRO A 52 6.45 10.89 -14.81
CA PRO A 52 5.90 9.54 -14.63
C PRO A 52 4.55 9.50 -13.92
N TRP A 53 4.26 10.49 -13.07
CA TRP A 53 2.96 10.64 -12.38
C TRP A 53 1.87 11.33 -13.22
N SER A 54 2.19 11.84 -14.41
CA SER A 54 1.29 12.68 -15.22
C SER A 54 0.55 11.92 -16.34
N GLY A 55 0.46 10.59 -16.24
CA GLY A 55 -0.41 9.78 -17.11
C GLY A 55 0.32 8.79 -18.00
N THR A 56 1.24 8.01 -17.43
CA THR A 56 1.73 6.82 -18.12
C THR A 56 0.62 5.76 -18.24
N SER A 57 0.65 4.94 -19.28
CA SER A 57 -0.36 3.90 -19.54
C SER A 57 0.28 2.53 -19.52
N CYS A 58 -0.45 1.51 -19.06
CA CYS A 58 0.05 0.14 -19.05
C CYS A 58 0.35 -0.34 -20.49
N PRO A 59 1.59 -0.75 -20.80
CA PRO A 59 1.94 -1.22 -22.15
C PRO A 59 1.26 -2.55 -22.51
N ALA A 60 0.84 -3.34 -21.52
CA ALA A 60 0.17 -4.62 -21.74
C ALA A 60 -1.34 -4.49 -22.03
N CYS A 61 -2.04 -3.52 -21.43
CA CYS A 61 -3.51 -3.43 -21.53
C CYS A 61 -4.09 -2.03 -21.81
N GLY A 62 -3.25 -1.00 -21.89
CA GLY A 62 -3.63 0.39 -22.18
C GLY A 62 -4.35 1.14 -21.06
N ALA A 63 -4.48 0.56 -19.87
CA ALA A 63 -5.14 1.23 -18.74
C ALA A 63 -4.23 2.27 -18.07
N PHE A 64 -4.83 3.35 -17.56
CA PHE A 64 -4.15 4.42 -16.81
C PHE A 64 -4.20 4.25 -15.29
N HIS A 65 -4.85 3.19 -14.80
CA HIS A 65 -4.94 2.91 -13.37
C HIS A 65 -3.70 2.15 -12.91
N LEU A 66 -2.68 2.91 -12.51
CA LEU A 66 -1.36 2.41 -12.17
C LEU A 66 -0.99 2.81 -10.75
N THR A 67 -0.13 2.01 -10.12
CA THR A 67 0.63 2.40 -8.93
C THR A 67 2.12 2.39 -9.27
N SER A 68 2.93 3.10 -8.50
CA SER A 68 4.39 3.08 -8.60
C SER A 68 5.03 2.72 -7.25
N PHE A 69 6.30 2.31 -7.31
CA PHE A 69 7.10 1.99 -6.13
C PHE A 69 8.37 2.85 -6.08
N PRO A 70 9.07 2.92 -4.94
CA PRO A 70 10.38 3.56 -4.87
C PRO A 70 11.39 2.89 -5.82
N ALA A 71 12.35 3.68 -6.30
CA ALA A 71 13.45 3.17 -7.12
C ALA A 71 14.15 1.97 -6.45
N GLY A 72 14.50 0.97 -7.27
CA GLY A 72 15.15 -0.27 -6.80
C GLY A 72 14.21 -1.25 -6.08
N TYR A 73 12.89 -1.01 -6.06
CA TYR A 73 11.92 -1.97 -5.53
C TYR A 73 11.95 -3.30 -6.31
N LEU A 74 11.95 -3.25 -7.65
CA LEU A 74 11.94 -4.47 -8.47
C LEU A 74 13.26 -5.24 -8.42
N ALA A 75 14.38 -4.57 -8.15
CA ALA A 75 15.65 -5.25 -7.89
C ALA A 75 15.61 -6.10 -6.60
N ARG A 76 14.79 -5.70 -5.61
CA ARG A 76 14.56 -6.48 -4.38
C ARG A 76 13.44 -7.51 -4.52
N HIS A 77 12.58 -7.35 -5.53
CA HIS A 77 11.39 -8.17 -5.77
C HIS A 77 11.34 -8.68 -7.22
N PRO A 78 12.34 -9.48 -7.68
CA PRO A 78 12.37 -10.02 -9.04
C PRO A 78 11.19 -10.95 -9.35
N GLU A 79 10.53 -11.50 -8.32
CA GLU A 79 9.33 -12.32 -8.46
C GLU A 79 8.12 -11.59 -9.06
N LEU A 80 8.12 -10.25 -9.06
CA LEU A 80 7.03 -9.46 -9.61
C LEU A 80 7.15 -9.23 -11.12
N THR A 81 8.37 -9.24 -11.66
CA THR A 81 8.65 -9.07 -13.09
C THR A 81 8.86 -10.40 -13.80
N ALA A 82 9.36 -11.42 -13.08
CA ALA A 82 9.46 -12.76 -13.63
C ALA A 82 8.05 -13.30 -13.87
N ALA A 83 7.75 -13.70 -15.11
CA ALA A 83 6.62 -14.59 -15.33
C ALA A 83 6.86 -15.81 -14.43
N PRO A 84 5.90 -16.20 -13.56
CA PRO A 84 6.07 -17.43 -12.81
C PRO A 84 6.33 -18.53 -13.82
N ASP A 85 7.44 -19.25 -13.64
CA ASP A 85 7.70 -20.45 -14.45
C ASP A 85 6.41 -21.26 -14.37
N PRO A 86 5.80 -21.65 -15.51
CA PRO A 86 4.58 -22.42 -15.49
C PRO A 86 4.92 -23.76 -14.87
N VAL A 87 4.82 -23.85 -13.54
CA VAL A 87 4.77 -25.12 -12.83
C VAL A 87 3.58 -25.80 -13.47
N PRO A 88 3.78 -26.88 -14.25
CA PRO A 88 2.67 -27.55 -14.87
C PRO A 88 1.71 -27.89 -13.74
N LEU A 89 0.46 -27.40 -13.79
CA LEU A 89 -0.54 -27.68 -12.75
C LEU A 89 -0.70 -29.20 -12.50
N ALA A 90 -0.26 -30.02 -13.47
CA ALA A 90 -0.11 -31.46 -13.38
C ALA A 90 0.88 -31.95 -12.30
N GLN A 91 1.83 -31.13 -11.83
CA GLN A 91 2.83 -31.48 -10.82
C GLN A 91 2.41 -31.09 -9.40
N VAL A 92 1.36 -30.28 -9.24
CA VAL A 92 0.78 -30.04 -7.92
C VAL A 92 0.02 -31.32 -7.56
N PRO A 93 0.43 -32.07 -6.51
CA PRO A 93 -0.34 -33.22 -6.08
C PRO A 93 -1.73 -32.72 -5.71
N VAL A 94 -2.75 -33.19 -6.43
CA VAL A 94 -4.15 -32.95 -6.07
C VAL A 94 -4.39 -33.72 -4.77
N VAL A 95 -4.23 -33.03 -3.64
CA VAL A 95 -4.63 -33.58 -2.34
C VAL A 95 -6.16 -33.58 -2.34
N PRO A 96 -6.81 -34.75 -2.22
CA PRO A 96 -8.26 -34.81 -2.08
C PRO A 96 -8.69 -33.92 -0.92
N VAL A 97 -9.74 -33.11 -1.11
CA VAL A 97 -10.29 -32.21 -0.07
C VAL A 97 -10.55 -32.94 1.25
N LYS A 98 -10.79 -34.24 1.19
CA LYS A 98 -10.99 -35.12 2.36
C LYS A 98 -9.77 -35.21 3.29
N ASP A 99 -8.57 -34.95 2.78
CA ASP A 99 -7.30 -35.02 3.52
C ASP A 99 -6.81 -33.64 3.98
N ILE A 100 -7.53 -32.56 3.63
CA ILE A 100 -7.29 -31.23 4.18
C ILE A 100 -7.81 -31.24 5.62
N VAL A 101 -6.92 -31.46 6.57
CA VAL A 101 -7.21 -31.27 7.99
C VAL A 101 -7.62 -29.80 8.17
N PRO A 102 -8.88 -29.51 8.56
CA PRO A 102 -9.30 -28.13 8.76
C PRO A 102 -8.41 -27.51 9.83
N PRO A 103 -8.02 -26.21 9.68
CA PRO A 103 -7.30 -25.52 10.73
C PRO A 103 -8.09 -25.68 12.02
N VAL A 104 -7.42 -26.23 13.05
CA VAL A 104 -7.97 -26.49 14.38
C VAL A 104 -8.85 -25.29 14.75
N ALA A 105 -10.14 -25.57 14.94
CA ALA A 105 -11.11 -24.55 15.26
C ALA A 105 -10.56 -23.70 16.43
N ARG A 106 -10.42 -22.39 16.20
CA ARG A 106 -9.96 -21.46 17.24
C ARG A 106 -10.82 -21.68 18.47
N ALA A 107 -10.19 -22.02 19.59
CA ALA A 107 -10.90 -22.30 20.83
C ALA A 107 -11.84 -21.13 21.14
N PRO A 108 -13.13 -21.38 21.44
CA PRO A 108 -14.04 -20.32 21.81
C PRO A 108 -13.48 -19.65 23.07
N LEU A 109 -13.21 -18.33 22.98
CA LEU A 109 -12.82 -17.55 24.15
C LEU A 109 -13.84 -17.80 25.26
N PRO A 110 -13.39 -18.04 26.51
CA PRO A 110 -14.28 -18.41 27.59
C PRO A 110 -15.23 -17.24 27.87
N ARG A 111 -16.47 -17.35 27.38
CA ARG A 111 -17.59 -16.41 27.56
C ARG A 111 -17.76 -15.91 29.00
N ARG A 112 -17.30 -16.70 29.98
CA ARG A 112 -17.26 -16.36 31.40
C ARG A 112 -16.34 -15.16 31.72
N LEU A 113 -15.22 -15.01 31.01
CA LEU A 113 -14.25 -13.93 31.24
C LEU A 113 -14.80 -12.56 30.81
N LEU A 114 -15.52 -12.51 29.68
CA LEU A 114 -16.17 -11.28 29.19
C LEU A 114 -17.24 -10.78 30.16
N ILE A 115 -17.98 -11.69 30.79
CA ILE A 115 -18.98 -11.35 31.81
C ILE A 115 -18.30 -10.88 33.10
N ALA A 116 -17.25 -11.59 33.55
CA ALA A 116 -16.55 -11.26 34.79
C ALA A 116 -15.86 -9.88 34.77
N VAL A 117 -15.41 -9.40 33.60
CA VAL A 117 -14.77 -8.08 33.45
C VAL A 117 -15.77 -7.01 33.02
N GLY A 118 -16.68 -7.31 32.09
CA GLY A 118 -17.61 -6.33 31.56
C GLY A 118 -18.62 -5.82 32.59
N LEU A 119 -19.14 -6.72 33.42
CA LEU A 119 -20.16 -6.38 34.43
C LEU A 119 -19.65 -5.40 35.52
N PRO A 120 -18.46 -5.60 36.13
CA PRO A 120 -17.93 -4.62 37.07
C PRO A 120 -17.54 -3.28 36.42
N VAL A 121 -17.05 -3.28 35.17
CA VAL A 121 -16.73 -2.02 34.46
C VAL A 121 -17.99 -1.20 34.21
N VAL A 122 -19.07 -1.83 33.74
CA VAL A 122 -20.36 -1.13 33.51
C VAL A 122 -20.94 -0.62 34.83
N ALA A 123 -20.84 -1.39 35.91
CA ALA A 123 -21.30 -0.97 37.24
C ALA A 123 -20.50 0.24 37.75
N PHE A 124 -19.18 0.24 37.60
CA PHE A 124 -18.31 1.35 38.01
C PHE A 124 -18.61 2.62 37.23
N VAL A 125 -18.64 2.55 35.89
CA VAL A 125 -18.94 3.71 35.04
C VAL A 125 -20.35 4.25 35.30
N GLY A 126 -21.33 3.35 35.47
CA GLY A 126 -22.69 3.75 35.84
C GLY A 126 -22.79 4.43 37.21
N TYR A 127 -22.01 3.96 38.18
CA TYR A 127 -21.94 4.55 39.52
C TYR A 127 -21.29 5.94 39.51
N GLU A 128 -20.17 6.10 38.82
CA GLU A 128 -19.51 7.41 38.65
C GLU A 128 -20.43 8.40 37.94
N LEU A 129 -21.15 7.96 36.90
CA LEU A 129 -22.14 8.79 36.21
C LEU A 129 -23.31 9.17 37.13
N TYR A 130 -23.80 8.22 37.94
CA TYR A 130 -24.84 8.47 38.94
C TYR A 130 -24.40 9.50 39.98
N GLN A 131 -23.17 9.38 40.48
CA GLN A 131 -22.58 10.37 41.40
C GLN A 131 -22.49 11.74 40.73
N TYR A 132 -21.98 11.81 39.50
CA TYR A 132 -21.83 13.08 38.79
C TYR A 132 -23.17 13.78 38.52
N VAL A 133 -24.22 13.03 38.18
CA VAL A 133 -25.55 13.58 37.85
C VAL A 133 -26.35 13.97 39.09
N LEU A 134 -26.21 13.26 40.22
CA LEU A 134 -27.00 13.51 41.44
C LEU A 134 -26.26 14.30 42.53
N SER A 135 -24.96 14.57 42.37
CA SER A 135 -24.14 15.32 43.34
C SER A 135 -24.32 16.86 43.39
N PRO A 136 -25.12 17.59 42.58
CA PRO A 136 -25.25 19.03 42.82
C PRO A 136 -26.35 19.42 43.83
N ILE A 137 -26.94 18.50 44.60
CA ILE A 137 -28.00 18.86 45.59
C ILE A 137 -27.48 18.90 47.05
N GLY A 138 -26.20 18.61 47.30
CA GLY A 138 -25.73 18.25 48.64
C GLY A 138 -25.03 19.29 49.52
N HIS A 139 -24.52 20.42 49.02
CA HIS A 139 -23.69 21.31 49.86
C HIS A 139 -23.95 22.80 49.62
N HIS A 140 -25.02 23.32 50.25
CA HIS A 140 -25.08 24.68 50.75
C HIS A 140 -25.83 24.70 52.09
N HIS A 141 -25.06 24.64 53.18
CA HIS A 141 -25.40 25.24 54.48
C HIS A 141 -24.10 25.69 55.13
#